data_AF-A0A969NKZ4-F1
#
_entry.id   AF-A0A969NKZ4-F1
#
_cell.length_a   1.000
_cell.length_b   1.000
_cell.length_c   1.000
_cell.angle_alpha   90.00
_cell.angle_beta   90.00
_cell.angle_gamma   90.00
#
_symmetry.space_group_name_H-M   'P 1'
#
loop_
_entity.id
_entity.type
_entity.pdbx_description
1 polymer ?
#
loop_
_entity_poly.entity_id
_entity_poly.type
_entity_poly.pdbx_seq_one_letter_code
_entity_poly.pdbx_strand_id
1 'polypeptide(L)'
;MNLIRNTIVLFLMCIYSFSFAQNTDQVKKRGPADEYSRSSMSYLLLDFENEKYASYLKKAINSTMMPSKFDNNNLSKKYIRAPYPRQSTGKSEKIRRSLVAENYAVDIVKYWWEIKDDGSYSTELIQKRGYYNATDEDVNRVDATKVGRAKLGDAGLKLLGNSYVLVLDYENVVTMQDIYDEQDRKNREKAKKDTSYTFVPVKRTHNGSKENDIVFVPIKLFGYRTRIFRRNFY
;
A
#
# COMPACT_ATOMS: atom_id res chain seq x y z
N MET A 1 68.62 13.70 33.96
CA MET A 1 67.16 13.61 34.20
C MET A 1 66.28 14.09 33.02
N ASN A 2 66.80 14.91 32.09
CA ASN A 2 66.02 15.41 30.94
C ASN A 2 65.89 14.43 29.76
N LEU A 3 66.84 13.49 29.61
CA LEU A 3 66.84 12.53 28.50
C LEU A 3 65.74 11.46 28.65
N ILE A 4 65.54 10.96 29.89
CA ILE A 4 64.50 9.97 30.22
C ILE A 4 63.09 10.61 30.17
N ARG A 5 62.98 11.89 30.54
CA ARG A 5 61.72 12.64 30.43
C ARG A 5 61.30 12.83 28.97
N ASN A 6 62.25 13.12 28.09
CA ASN A 6 61.97 13.34 26.67
C ASN A 6 61.66 12.03 25.92
N THR A 7 62.24 10.89 26.31
CA THR A 7 61.89 9.58 25.73
C THR A 7 60.52 9.09 26.18
N ILE A 8 60.11 9.35 27.42
CA ILE A 8 58.77 9.01 27.91
C ILE A 8 57.69 9.84 27.21
N VAL A 9 57.94 11.14 26.96
CA VAL A 9 57.01 11.99 26.21
C VAL A 9 56.89 11.55 24.75
N LEU A 10 57.99 11.14 24.10
CA LEU A 10 57.95 10.62 22.73
C LEU A 10 57.14 9.32 22.63
N PHE A 11 57.28 8.42 23.61
CA PHE A 11 56.56 7.15 23.65
C PHE A 11 55.06 7.35 23.90
N LEU A 12 54.68 8.30 24.76
CA LEU A 12 53.27 8.69 24.98
C LEU A 12 52.63 9.35 23.74
N MET A 13 53.42 10.09 22.96
CA MET A 13 52.94 10.73 21.73
C MET A 13 52.73 9.71 20.58
N CYS A 14 53.54 8.65 20.51
CA CYS A 14 53.34 7.55 19.55
C CYS A 14 52.09 6.69 19.86
N ILE A 15 51.74 6.50 21.14
CA ILE A 15 50.54 5.72 21.53
C ILE A 15 49.24 6.48 21.17
N TYR A 16 49.28 7.82 21.21
CA TYR A 16 48.14 8.65 20.75
C TYR A 16 47.89 8.56 19.24
N SER A 17 48.91 8.28 18.44
CA SER A 17 48.80 8.18 16.98
C SER A 17 48.22 6.86 16.46
N PHE A 18 48.16 5.81 17.29
CA PHE A 18 47.59 4.50 16.90
C PHE A 18 46.10 4.35 17.20
N SER A 19 45.46 5.33 17.85
CA SER A 19 44.02 5.28 18.17
C SER A 19 43.10 5.78 17.04
N PHE A 20 43.66 6.14 15.88
CA PHE A 20 42.88 6.38 14.66
C PHE A 20 43.07 5.24 13.65
N ALA A 21 42.96 4.00 14.10
CA ALA A 21 42.65 2.90 13.19
C ALA A 21 41.22 3.14 12.66
N GLN A 22 41.14 3.43 11.37
CA GLN A 22 39.93 3.79 10.65
C GLN A 22 38.86 2.70 10.85
N ASN A 23 37.69 3.12 11.36
CA ASN A 23 36.44 2.41 11.16
C ASN A 23 36.24 2.23 9.65
N THR A 24 36.51 1.03 9.12
CA THR A 24 36.35 0.70 7.70
C THR A 24 34.88 0.58 7.27
N ASP A 25 33.92 0.81 8.17
CA ASP A 25 32.47 0.85 7.86
C ASP A 25 32.02 2.15 7.18
N GLN A 26 32.92 3.07 6.87
CA GLN A 26 32.61 4.36 6.21
C GLN A 26 33.19 4.43 4.79
N VAL A 27 33.05 3.36 4.00
CA VAL A 27 32.95 3.56 2.54
C VAL A 27 31.62 4.29 2.31
N LYS A 28 31.68 5.62 2.30
CA LYS A 28 30.60 6.48 1.83
C LYS A 28 30.22 6.03 0.41
N LYS A 29 29.13 5.28 0.29
CA LYS A 29 28.44 5.07 -0.98
C LYS A 29 28.01 6.44 -1.50
N ARG A 30 28.77 6.98 -2.43
CA ARG A 30 28.40 8.15 -3.24
C ARG A 30 27.65 7.66 -4.47
N GLY A 31 26.47 7.12 -4.22
CA GLY A 31 25.39 6.85 -5.17
C GLY A 31 24.09 6.94 -4.36
N PRO A 32 22.91 7.14 -4.95
CA PRO A 32 21.69 7.10 -4.15
C PRO A 32 21.63 5.72 -3.49
N ALA A 33 21.91 5.65 -2.19
CA ALA A 33 21.52 4.54 -1.35
C ALA A 33 20.01 4.71 -1.12
N ASP A 34 19.24 4.64 -2.22
CA ASP A 34 17.83 4.38 -2.14
C ASP A 34 17.74 2.91 -1.73
N GLU A 35 17.62 2.68 -0.41
CA GLU A 35 17.19 1.40 0.13
C GLU A 35 15.76 1.17 -0.40
N TYR A 36 15.66 0.65 -1.63
CA TYR A 36 14.38 0.41 -2.29
C TYR A 36 13.60 -0.60 -1.45
N SER A 37 12.48 -0.16 -0.90
CA SER A 37 11.58 -1.00 -0.13
C SER A 37 10.25 -1.07 -0.86
N ARG A 38 10.00 -2.20 -1.52
CA ARG A 38 8.78 -2.44 -2.29
C ARG A 38 7.55 -2.26 -1.41
N SER A 39 6.61 -1.48 -1.91
CA SER A 39 5.33 -1.29 -1.24
C SER A 39 4.35 -2.39 -1.62
N SER A 40 3.57 -2.83 -0.65
CA SER A 40 2.46 -3.75 -0.87
C SER A 40 1.14 -2.99 -0.84
N MET A 41 0.21 -3.32 -1.73
CA MET A 41 -1.06 -2.61 -1.87
C MET A 41 -2.24 -3.57 -1.92
N SER A 42 -3.36 -3.15 -1.36
CA SER A 42 -4.67 -3.80 -1.48
C SER A 42 -5.66 -2.81 -2.10
N TYR A 43 -6.52 -3.29 -3.00
CA TYR A 43 -7.67 -2.55 -3.50
C TYR A 43 -8.91 -2.93 -2.71
N LEU A 44 -9.68 -1.91 -2.33
CA LEU A 44 -10.94 -2.08 -1.64
C LEU A 44 -11.99 -1.12 -2.21
N LEU A 45 -13.03 -1.65 -2.83
CA LEU A 45 -14.15 -0.86 -3.31
C LEU A 45 -15.05 -0.42 -2.14
N LEU A 46 -15.40 0.86 -2.11
CA LEU A 46 -16.47 1.35 -1.26
C LEU A 46 -17.82 1.08 -1.93
N ASP A 47 -18.63 0.25 -1.29
CA ASP A 47 -19.85 -0.30 -1.88
C ASP A 47 -21.11 0.43 -1.40
N PHE A 48 -21.77 1.11 -2.35
CA PHE A 48 -23.06 1.75 -2.17
C PHE A 48 -24.14 0.87 -2.82
N GLU A 49 -24.59 -0.17 -2.11
CA GLU A 49 -25.44 -1.25 -2.67
C GLU A 49 -26.70 -0.78 -3.42
N ASN A 50 -27.24 0.38 -3.06
CA ASN A 50 -28.46 0.93 -3.67
C ASN A 50 -28.22 1.66 -5.00
N GLU A 51 -26.97 1.75 -5.45
CA GLU A 51 -26.64 2.41 -6.71
C GLU A 51 -26.78 1.47 -7.90
N LYS A 52 -27.27 2.03 -9.01
CA LYS A 52 -27.56 1.32 -10.26
C LYS A 52 -26.41 0.42 -10.73
N TYR A 53 -25.17 0.85 -10.53
CA TYR A 53 -23.97 0.15 -11.00
C TYR A 53 -23.14 -0.53 -9.91
N ALA A 54 -23.62 -0.61 -8.67
CA ALA A 54 -22.89 -1.21 -7.55
C ALA A 54 -22.44 -2.65 -7.85
N SER A 55 -23.34 -3.47 -8.40
CA SER A 55 -23.04 -4.86 -8.80
C SER A 55 -21.99 -4.95 -9.91
N TYR A 56 -21.96 -4.00 -10.84
CA TYR A 56 -20.96 -3.95 -11.89
C TYR A 56 -19.58 -3.62 -11.31
N LEU A 57 -19.51 -2.62 -10.43
CA LEU A 57 -18.26 -2.21 -9.76
C LEU A 57 -17.68 -3.35 -8.90
N LYS A 58 -18.52 -4.09 -8.15
CA LYS A 58 -18.10 -5.29 -7.40
C LYS A 58 -17.46 -6.35 -8.28
N LYS A 59 -17.99 -6.56 -9.49
CA LYS A 59 -17.40 -7.50 -10.45
C LYS A 59 -16.08 -6.97 -11.00
N ALA A 60 -16.04 -5.68 -11.38
CA ALA A 60 -14.86 -5.04 -11.94
C ALA A 60 -13.67 -5.05 -10.96
N ILE A 61 -13.90 -4.75 -9.68
CA ILE A 61 -12.81 -4.74 -8.69
C ILE A 61 -12.22 -6.14 -8.46
N ASN A 62 -13.04 -7.19 -8.54
CA ASN A 62 -12.58 -8.56 -8.41
C ASN A 62 -11.65 -8.96 -9.57
N SER A 63 -11.95 -8.53 -10.80
CA SER A 63 -11.11 -8.75 -11.99
C SER A 63 -9.89 -7.83 -12.07
N THR A 64 -9.80 -6.78 -11.25
CA THR A 64 -8.71 -5.81 -11.31
C THR A 64 -7.39 -6.43 -10.82
N MET A 65 -6.35 -6.33 -11.65
CA MET A 65 -5.00 -6.79 -11.34
C MET A 65 -4.16 -5.68 -10.71
N MET A 66 -3.33 -6.03 -9.73
CA MET A 66 -2.35 -5.11 -9.14
C MET A 66 -1.20 -4.87 -10.12
N PRO A 67 -0.77 -3.63 -10.37
CA PRO A 67 0.41 -3.36 -11.19
C PRO A 67 1.64 -4.09 -10.66
N SER A 68 2.49 -4.57 -11.57
CA SER A 68 3.69 -5.36 -11.24
C SER A 68 4.73 -4.63 -10.39
N LYS A 69 4.59 -3.30 -10.21
CA LYS A 69 5.43 -2.48 -9.33
C LYS A 69 5.15 -2.70 -7.84
N PHE A 70 3.92 -3.10 -7.48
CA PHE A 70 3.50 -3.28 -6.10
C PHE A 70 3.35 -4.77 -5.76
N ASP A 71 3.59 -5.13 -4.51
CA ASP A 71 3.20 -6.45 -4.02
C ASP A 71 1.68 -6.47 -3.78
N ASN A 72 1.03 -7.56 -4.14
CA ASN A 72 -0.40 -7.71 -4.02
C ASN A 72 -0.79 -8.22 -2.62
N ASN A 73 -1.56 -7.41 -1.89
CA ASN A 73 -2.17 -7.74 -0.60
C ASN A 73 -3.71 -7.80 -0.68
N ASN A 74 -4.27 -7.99 -1.87
CA ASN A 74 -5.71 -8.14 -2.01
C ASN A 74 -6.19 -9.36 -1.23
N LEU A 75 -7.17 -9.13 -0.35
CA LEU A 75 -7.91 -10.19 0.30
C LEU A 75 -8.99 -10.75 -0.65
N SER A 76 -9.60 -11.87 -0.27
CA SER A 76 -10.69 -12.49 -1.03
C SER A 76 -11.88 -11.53 -1.23
N LYS A 77 -12.23 -10.77 -0.18
CA LYS A 77 -13.25 -9.71 -0.23
C LYS A 77 -12.58 -8.37 -0.53
N LYS A 78 -12.77 -7.86 -1.76
CA LYS A 78 -12.23 -6.56 -2.22
C LYS A 78 -13.25 -5.41 -2.15
N TYR A 79 -14.24 -5.49 -1.27
CA TYR A 79 -15.19 -4.40 -1.07
C TYR A 79 -15.64 -4.30 0.39
N ILE A 80 -16.02 -3.10 0.81
CA ILE A 80 -16.61 -2.79 2.12
C ILE A 80 -17.84 -1.92 1.92
N ARG A 81 -18.90 -2.16 2.70
CA ARG A 81 -20.11 -1.34 2.63
C ARG A 81 -19.78 0.12 3.02
N ALA A 82 -20.30 1.06 2.26
CA ALA A 82 -20.17 2.48 2.55
C ALA A 82 -20.80 2.81 3.92
N PRO A 83 -20.03 3.35 4.89
CA PRO A 83 -20.53 3.65 6.23
C PRO A 83 -21.28 5.00 6.29
N TYR A 84 -21.63 5.57 5.14
CA TYR A 84 -22.28 6.87 5.01
C TYR A 84 -23.00 7.04 3.67
N PRO A 85 -23.96 7.98 3.56
CA PRO A 85 -24.51 8.43 2.28
C PRO A 85 -23.55 9.37 1.55
N ARG A 86 -23.71 9.52 0.22
CA ARG A 86 -22.82 10.29 -0.68
C ARG A 86 -22.50 11.71 -0.20
N GLN A 87 -23.50 12.42 0.30
CA GLN A 87 -23.38 13.82 0.75
C GLN A 87 -22.76 13.98 2.16
N SER A 88 -22.20 12.90 2.73
CA SER A 88 -21.56 12.96 4.04
C SER A 88 -20.24 13.72 4.02
N THR A 89 -20.02 14.54 5.04
CA THR A 89 -18.70 15.07 5.39
C THR A 89 -17.90 14.04 6.20
N GLY A 90 -16.58 14.26 6.34
CA GLY A 90 -15.71 13.40 7.17
C GLY A 90 -15.57 11.95 6.66
N LYS A 91 -15.69 11.75 5.34
CA LYS A 91 -15.67 10.44 4.68
C LYS A 91 -14.48 9.57 5.12
N SER A 92 -13.27 10.12 5.12
CA SER A 92 -12.03 9.39 5.46
C SER A 92 -12.04 8.78 6.86
N GLU A 93 -12.51 9.53 7.88
CA GLU A 93 -12.58 9.01 9.25
C GLU A 93 -13.63 7.91 9.40
N LYS A 94 -14.76 8.03 8.69
CA LYS A 94 -15.80 7.00 8.70
C LYS A 94 -15.33 5.72 8.01
N ILE A 95 -14.64 5.83 6.87
CA ILE A 95 -13.96 4.69 6.21
C ILE A 95 -12.98 4.05 7.18
N ARG A 96 -12.11 4.84 7.80
CA ARG A 96 -11.10 4.33 8.75
C ARG A 96 -11.75 3.55 9.89
N ARG A 97 -12.81 4.07 10.50
CA ARG A 97 -13.57 3.38 11.56
C ARG A 97 -14.18 2.07 11.06
N SER A 98 -14.73 2.06 9.85
CA SER A 98 -15.29 0.87 9.22
C SER A 98 -14.22 -0.22 9.05
N LEU A 99 -13.04 0.13 8.56
CA LEU A 99 -11.92 -0.80 8.38
C LEU A 99 -11.39 -1.35 9.70
N VAL A 100 -11.39 -0.54 10.76
CA VAL A 100 -11.04 -1.01 12.12
C VAL A 100 -12.09 -1.97 12.65
N ALA A 101 -13.39 -1.66 12.47
CA ALA A 101 -14.47 -2.53 12.92
C ALA A 101 -14.47 -3.89 12.21
N GLU A 102 -14.13 -3.90 10.92
CA GLU A 102 -13.98 -5.11 10.10
C GLU A 102 -12.63 -5.83 10.30
N ASN A 103 -11.75 -5.34 11.19
CA ASN A 103 -10.41 -5.89 11.43
C ASN A 103 -9.53 -6.03 10.16
N TYR A 104 -9.74 -5.16 9.15
CA TYR A 104 -9.12 -5.31 7.84
C TYR A 104 -7.57 -5.30 7.89
N ALA A 105 -6.99 -4.50 8.80
CA ALA A 105 -5.55 -4.48 9.04
C ALA A 105 -5.03 -5.81 9.60
N VAL A 106 -5.79 -6.45 10.50
CA VAL A 106 -5.46 -7.76 11.07
C VAL A 106 -5.51 -8.82 9.97
N ASP A 107 -6.48 -8.76 9.08
CA ASP A 107 -6.58 -9.71 7.97
C ASP A 107 -5.44 -9.57 6.96
N ILE A 108 -4.95 -8.35 6.71
CA ILE A 108 -3.72 -8.15 5.93
C ILE A 108 -2.53 -8.78 6.65
N VAL A 109 -2.39 -8.60 7.96
CA VAL A 109 -1.30 -9.25 8.72
C VAL A 109 -1.42 -10.77 8.64
N LYS A 110 -2.63 -11.33 8.81
CA LYS A 110 -2.87 -12.77 8.64
C LYS A 110 -2.48 -13.26 7.25
N TYR A 111 -2.76 -12.48 6.21
CA TYR A 111 -2.33 -12.78 4.85
C TYR A 111 -0.81 -12.82 4.72
N TRP A 112 -0.09 -11.84 5.28
CA TRP A 112 1.39 -11.82 5.27
C TRP A 112 2.02 -13.04 5.96
N TRP A 113 1.43 -13.47 7.07
CA TRP A 113 1.89 -14.61 7.86
C TRP A 113 1.23 -15.93 7.45
N GLU A 114 0.43 -15.92 6.38
CA GLU A 114 -0.30 -17.10 5.87
C GLU A 114 -0.99 -17.89 6.99
N ILE A 115 -1.64 -17.16 7.91
CA ILE A 115 -2.33 -17.74 9.07
C ILE A 115 -3.58 -18.47 8.60
N LYS A 116 -3.69 -19.74 8.98
CA LYS A 116 -4.82 -20.63 8.67
C LYS A 116 -5.84 -20.65 9.81
N ASP A 117 -7.00 -21.26 9.53
CA ASP A 117 -8.10 -21.36 10.49
C ASP A 117 -7.76 -22.20 11.74
N ASP A 118 -6.82 -23.14 11.62
CA ASP A 118 -6.30 -23.96 12.72
C ASP A 118 -5.24 -23.23 13.58
N GLY A 119 -4.91 -21.98 13.24
CA GLY A 119 -3.90 -21.16 13.91
C GLY A 119 -2.46 -21.44 13.46
N SER A 120 -2.22 -22.40 12.56
CA SER A 120 -0.91 -22.57 11.93
C SER A 120 -0.61 -21.38 11.01
N TYR A 121 0.68 -21.10 10.81
CA TYR A 121 1.15 -19.97 10.02
C TYR A 121 2.40 -20.35 9.21
N SER A 122 2.72 -19.56 8.19
CA SER A 122 3.90 -19.73 7.34
C SER A 122 4.61 -18.39 7.14
N THR A 123 5.94 -18.43 7.09
CA THR A 123 6.77 -17.25 6.78
C THR A 123 7.17 -17.20 5.31
N GLU A 124 6.68 -18.11 4.47
CA GLU A 124 7.12 -18.25 3.07
C GLU A 124 6.87 -16.96 2.28
N LEU A 125 5.69 -16.35 2.40
CA LEU A 125 5.39 -15.09 1.74
C LEU A 125 6.33 -13.95 2.17
N ILE A 126 6.59 -13.82 3.48
CA ILE A 126 7.52 -12.84 4.03
C ILE A 126 8.92 -13.04 3.45
N GLN A 127 9.43 -14.27 3.49
CA GLN A 127 10.75 -14.60 2.99
C GLN A 127 10.86 -14.33 1.49
N LYS A 128 9.87 -14.77 0.71
CA LYS A 128 9.80 -14.54 -0.74
C LYS A 128 9.89 -13.06 -1.08
N ARG A 129 9.15 -12.20 -0.36
CA ARG A 129 9.21 -10.75 -0.54
C ARG A 129 10.54 -10.16 -0.09
N GLY A 130 11.12 -10.66 1.00
CA GLY A 130 12.47 -10.31 1.46
C GLY A 130 13.53 -10.57 0.40
N TYR A 131 13.54 -11.77 -0.18
CA TYR A 131 14.46 -12.13 -1.28
C TYR A 131 14.23 -11.29 -2.53
N TYR A 132 12.98 -11.06 -2.93
CA TYR A 132 12.68 -10.25 -4.11
C TYR A 132 13.09 -8.78 -3.95
N ASN A 133 13.05 -8.26 -2.73
CA ASN A 133 13.45 -6.89 -2.44
C ASN A 133 14.97 -6.73 -2.25
N ALA A 134 15.72 -7.82 -2.13
CA ALA A 134 17.15 -7.77 -1.90
C ALA A 134 17.89 -7.22 -3.12
N THR A 135 18.81 -6.29 -2.89
CA THR A 135 19.75 -5.81 -3.91
C THR A 135 20.99 -6.70 -3.99
N ASP A 136 21.75 -6.64 -5.08
CA ASP A 136 23.02 -7.36 -5.23
C ASP A 136 24.00 -7.02 -4.09
N GLU A 137 23.94 -5.78 -3.61
CA GLU A 137 24.74 -5.34 -2.47
C GLU A 137 24.29 -5.99 -1.15
N ASP A 138 22.99 -6.19 -0.96
CA ASP A 138 22.48 -6.92 0.20
C ASP A 138 22.95 -8.37 0.18
N VAL A 139 22.94 -9.02 -0.99
CA VAL A 139 23.44 -10.38 -1.18
C VAL A 139 24.92 -10.47 -0.82
N ASN A 140 25.76 -9.61 -1.39
CA ASN A 140 27.20 -9.59 -1.09
C ASN A 140 27.49 -9.37 0.41
N ARG A 141 26.71 -8.49 1.04
CA ARG A 141 26.84 -8.22 2.48
C ARG A 141 26.44 -9.41 3.33
N VAL A 142 25.35 -10.12 3.02
CA VAL A 142 24.92 -11.28 3.82
C VAL A 142 25.77 -12.52 3.60
N ASP A 143 26.31 -12.72 2.40
CA ASP A 143 27.20 -13.84 2.08
C ASP A 143 28.51 -13.77 2.90
N ALA A 144 28.94 -12.56 3.27
CA ALA A 144 30.06 -12.34 4.19
C ALA A 144 29.71 -12.60 5.68
N THR A 145 28.44 -12.84 6.03
CA THR A 145 28.00 -13.08 7.41
C THR A 145 27.79 -14.56 7.71
N LYS A 146 27.96 -14.95 8.99
CA LYS A 146 27.72 -16.33 9.45
C LYS A 146 26.28 -16.81 9.30
N VAL A 147 25.31 -15.88 9.26
CA VAL A 147 23.87 -16.17 9.13
C VAL A 147 23.48 -16.45 7.67
N GLY A 148 24.29 -15.98 6.72
CA GLY A 148 24.08 -16.19 5.28
C GLY A 148 22.75 -15.62 4.78
N ARG A 149 22.23 -16.23 3.70
CA ARG A 149 21.08 -15.72 2.94
C ARG A 149 19.74 -15.77 3.68
N ALA A 150 19.63 -16.52 4.77
CA ALA A 150 18.43 -16.51 5.63
C ALA A 150 18.07 -15.08 6.09
N LYS A 151 19.08 -14.23 6.30
CA LYS A 151 18.92 -12.83 6.69
C LYS A 151 18.19 -11.97 5.64
N LEU A 152 18.20 -12.36 4.37
CA LEU A 152 17.45 -11.68 3.30
C LEU A 152 15.95 -11.98 3.41
N GLY A 153 15.60 -13.22 3.77
CA GLY A 153 14.20 -13.59 4.02
C GLY A 153 13.61 -12.77 5.18
N ASP A 154 14.36 -12.61 6.27
CA ASP A 154 13.96 -11.81 7.43
C ASP A 154 13.75 -10.32 7.10
N ALA A 155 14.46 -9.80 6.08
CA ALA A 155 14.27 -8.42 5.63
C ALA A 155 12.84 -8.16 5.11
N GLY A 156 12.11 -9.21 4.69
CA GLY A 156 10.71 -9.13 4.32
C GLY A 156 9.80 -8.61 5.43
N LEU A 157 10.15 -8.81 6.70
CA LEU A 157 9.40 -8.28 7.84
C LEU A 157 9.34 -6.75 7.84
N LYS A 158 10.40 -6.09 7.36
CA LYS A 158 10.43 -4.62 7.25
C LYS A 158 9.41 -4.10 6.23
N LEU A 159 9.12 -4.89 5.20
CA LEU A 159 8.20 -4.53 4.12
C LEU A 159 6.73 -4.54 4.57
N LEU A 160 6.41 -5.25 5.66
CA LEU A 160 5.07 -5.24 6.26
C LEU A 160 4.62 -3.80 6.59
N GLY A 161 5.55 -2.96 7.08
CA GLY A 161 5.32 -1.55 7.38
C GLY A 161 4.98 -0.69 6.15
N ASN A 162 5.28 -1.19 4.94
CA ASN A 162 4.98 -0.56 3.65
C ASN A 162 3.75 -1.20 2.99
N SER A 163 2.77 -1.61 3.80
CA SER A 163 1.47 -2.09 3.33
C SER A 163 0.44 -0.95 3.33
N TYR A 164 -0.26 -0.79 2.21
CA TYR A 164 -1.24 0.26 1.97
C TYR A 164 -2.57 -0.32 1.48
N VAL A 165 -3.67 0.31 1.87
CA VAL A 165 -5.01 -0.01 1.36
C VAL A 165 -5.50 1.18 0.56
N LEU A 166 -5.77 0.96 -0.73
CA LEU A 166 -6.40 1.93 -1.60
C LEU A 166 -7.91 1.66 -1.59
N VAL A 167 -8.64 2.58 -0.96
CA VAL A 167 -10.09 2.58 -0.96
C VAL A 167 -10.57 3.34 -2.20
N LEU A 168 -11.34 2.68 -3.04
CA LEU A 168 -11.90 3.24 -4.27
C LEU A 168 -13.34 3.65 -4.02
N ASP A 169 -13.60 4.95 -4.08
CA ASP A 169 -14.94 5.53 -3.97
C ASP A 169 -15.35 6.07 -5.34
N TYR A 170 -16.13 5.29 -6.09
CA TYR A 170 -16.61 5.67 -7.42
C TYR A 170 -17.93 6.42 -7.31
N GLU A 171 -18.01 7.61 -7.90
CA GLU A 171 -19.21 8.45 -7.88
C GLU A 171 -19.71 8.75 -9.30
N ASN A 172 -21.04 8.94 -9.44
CA ASN A 172 -21.70 9.34 -10.68
C ASN A 172 -21.39 8.43 -11.89
N VAL A 173 -21.24 7.13 -11.66
CA VAL A 173 -21.00 6.15 -12.72
C VAL A 173 -22.21 6.12 -13.66
N VAL A 174 -21.97 6.47 -14.92
CA VAL A 174 -22.97 6.43 -15.99
C VAL A 174 -22.40 5.75 -17.22
N THR A 175 -23.21 4.93 -17.87
CA THR A 175 -22.85 4.33 -19.15
C THR A 175 -23.16 5.29 -20.30
N MET A 176 -22.49 5.12 -21.43
CA MET A 176 -22.85 5.84 -22.66
C MET A 176 -24.30 5.58 -23.06
N GLN A 177 -24.80 4.37 -22.77
CA GLN A 177 -26.20 4.02 -22.98
C GLN A 177 -27.15 4.93 -22.18
N ASP A 178 -26.87 5.13 -20.90
CA ASP A 178 -27.64 6.06 -20.06
C ASP A 178 -27.59 7.50 -20.58
N ILE A 179 -26.42 7.93 -21.05
CA ILE A 179 -26.22 9.26 -21.61
C ILE A 179 -27.10 9.44 -22.86
N TYR A 180 -27.10 8.46 -23.77
CA TYR A 180 -27.95 8.50 -24.97
C TYR A 180 -29.43 8.47 -24.63
N ASP A 181 -29.85 7.59 -23.70
CA ASP A 181 -31.26 7.49 -23.29
C ASP A 181 -31.75 8.78 -22.64
N GLU A 182 -30.92 9.44 -21.84
CA GLU A 182 -31.21 10.73 -21.22
C GLU A 182 -31.29 11.87 -22.24
N GLN A 183 -30.42 11.87 -23.27
CA GLN A 183 -30.51 12.83 -24.37
C GLN A 183 -31.79 12.61 -25.19
N ASP A 184 -32.13 11.36 -25.49
CA ASP A 184 -33.38 11.01 -26.17
C ASP A 184 -34.61 11.42 -25.36
N ARG A 185 -34.57 11.27 -24.03
CA ARG A 185 -35.63 11.75 -23.14
C ARG A 185 -35.80 13.26 -23.24
N LYS A 186 -34.71 14.03 -23.15
CA LYS A 186 -34.72 15.49 -23.25
C LYS A 186 -35.22 15.97 -24.61
N ASN A 187 -34.77 15.35 -25.70
CA ASN A 187 -35.23 15.71 -27.05
C ASN A 187 -36.74 15.43 -27.21
N ARG A 188 -37.25 14.31 -26.68
CA ARG A 188 -38.69 14.01 -26.66
C ARG A 188 -39.47 15.05 -25.85
N GLU A 189 -38.98 15.43 -24.68
CA GLU A 189 -39.62 16.46 -23.85
C GLU A 189 -39.62 17.84 -24.52
N LYS A 190 -38.54 18.19 -25.23
CA LYS A 190 -38.48 19.42 -26.02
C LYS A 190 -39.50 19.41 -27.16
N ALA A 191 -39.60 18.31 -27.92
CA ALA A 191 -40.57 18.18 -29.01
C ALA A 191 -42.03 18.25 -28.52
N LYS A 192 -42.30 17.84 -27.27
CA LYS A 192 -43.63 18.01 -26.65
C LYS A 192 -43.94 19.45 -26.28
N LYS A 193 -42.93 20.27 -25.97
CA LYS A 193 -43.08 21.66 -25.52
C LYS A 193 -43.03 22.66 -26.67
N ASP A 194 -42.33 22.33 -27.74
CA ASP A 194 -42.07 23.18 -28.89
C ASP A 194 -42.52 22.46 -30.17
N THR A 195 -43.64 22.91 -30.73
CA THR A 195 -44.22 22.38 -31.98
C THR A 195 -43.34 22.58 -33.21
N SER A 196 -42.32 23.45 -33.15
CA SER A 196 -41.35 23.65 -34.23
C SER A 196 -40.18 22.66 -34.18
N TYR A 197 -40.00 21.96 -33.05
CA TYR A 197 -38.90 21.04 -32.85
C TYR A 197 -39.32 19.58 -33.06
N THR A 198 -38.75 18.94 -34.08
CA THR A 198 -38.96 17.51 -34.35
C THR A 198 -37.97 16.65 -33.57
N PHE A 199 -38.47 15.64 -32.86
CA PHE A 199 -37.63 14.67 -32.17
C PHE A 199 -36.81 13.85 -33.18
N VAL A 200 -35.49 13.83 -32.98
CA VAL A 200 -34.56 12.94 -33.70
C VAL A 200 -33.79 12.12 -32.67
N PRO A 201 -33.82 10.77 -32.77
CA PRO A 201 -33.06 9.90 -31.88
C PRO A 201 -31.55 10.14 -32.01
N VAL A 202 -30.84 10.11 -30.88
CA VAL A 202 -29.39 10.24 -30.86
C VAL A 202 -28.74 8.98 -31.43
N LYS A 203 -27.83 9.16 -32.39
CA LYS A 203 -27.03 8.06 -32.94
C LYS A 203 -26.07 7.53 -31.87
N ARG A 204 -26.13 6.22 -31.61
CA ARG A 204 -25.27 5.51 -30.65
C ARG A 204 -23.98 5.09 -31.36
N THR A 205 -22.90 5.84 -31.13
CA THR A 205 -21.63 5.66 -31.84
C THR A 205 -20.49 5.19 -30.93
N HIS A 206 -20.66 5.27 -29.61
CA HIS A 206 -19.61 4.95 -28.64
C HIS A 206 -20.15 4.07 -27.51
N ASN A 207 -19.33 3.12 -27.07
CA ASN A 207 -19.58 2.26 -25.90
C ASN A 207 -18.57 2.64 -24.79
N GLY A 208 -18.99 2.70 -23.51
CA GLY A 208 -18.13 3.02 -22.38
C GLY A 208 -18.86 3.63 -21.16
N SER A 209 -18.11 4.10 -20.15
CA SER A 209 -18.63 4.81 -18.97
C SER A 209 -17.81 6.07 -18.68
N LYS A 210 -18.43 7.13 -18.13
CA LYS A 210 -17.74 8.30 -17.56
C LYS A 210 -17.71 8.18 -16.04
N GLU A 211 -16.58 8.52 -15.42
CA GLU A 211 -16.35 8.42 -13.97
C GLU A 211 -15.71 9.72 -13.48
N ASN A 212 -16.23 10.29 -12.39
CA ASN A 212 -15.70 11.50 -11.78
C ASN A 212 -15.29 11.19 -10.33
N ASP A 213 -14.07 11.63 -10.00
CA ASP A 213 -13.41 11.65 -8.68
C ASP A 213 -13.05 10.30 -8.06
N ILE A 214 -11.73 10.07 -7.91
CA ILE A 214 -11.15 9.01 -7.08
C ILE A 214 -10.73 9.66 -5.76
N VAL A 215 -11.43 9.39 -4.67
CA VAL A 215 -11.02 9.84 -3.33
C VAL A 215 -9.93 8.91 -2.79
N PHE A 216 -8.71 9.41 -2.67
CA PHE A 216 -7.57 8.68 -2.13
C PHE A 216 -7.53 8.79 -0.60
N VAL A 217 -7.61 7.67 0.11
CA VAL A 217 -7.33 7.60 1.55
C VAL A 217 -6.09 6.74 1.77
N PRO A 218 -4.90 7.33 1.98
CA PRO A 218 -3.71 6.57 2.34
C PRO A 218 -3.86 6.07 3.77
N ILE A 219 -4.05 4.76 3.95
CA ILE A 219 -3.96 4.15 5.28
C ILE A 219 -2.60 3.50 5.39
N LYS A 220 -1.69 4.17 6.09
CA LYS A 220 -0.40 3.59 6.49
C LYS A 220 -0.66 2.62 7.65
N LEU A 221 -0.44 1.33 7.42
CA LEU A 221 -0.71 0.29 8.41
C LEU A 221 0.21 0.35 9.64
N PHE A 222 1.30 1.14 9.59
CA PHE A 222 2.18 1.37 10.74
C PHE A 222 2.55 2.84 10.92
N GLY A 223 1.83 3.48 11.84
CA GLY A 223 2.08 4.81 12.40
C GLY A 223 1.73 4.90 13.90
N TYR A 224 1.50 3.77 14.56
CA TYR A 224 1.36 3.71 16.00
C TYR A 224 2.50 2.87 16.55
N ARG A 225 3.38 3.55 17.30
CA ARG A 225 4.27 2.92 18.28
C ARG A 225 3.41 1.91 19.06
N THR A 226 3.51 0.65 18.72
CA THR A 226 3.04 -0.43 19.58
C THR A 226 3.93 -0.35 20.82
N ARG A 227 3.44 0.37 21.84
CA ARG A 227 3.89 0.14 23.21
C ARG A 227 3.40 -1.28 23.49
N ILE A 228 4.28 -2.25 23.20
CA ILE A 228 4.11 -3.65 23.55
C ILE A 228 3.71 -3.64 25.02
N PHE A 229 2.45 -4.00 25.29
CA PHE A 229 2.01 -4.30 26.64
C PHE A 229 2.80 -5.54 27.04
N ARG A 230 3.92 -5.31 27.75
CA ARG A 230 4.58 -6.33 28.54
C ARG A 230 3.63 -6.62 29.71
N ARG A 231 2.65 -7.50 29.49
CA ARG A 231 1.87 -8.05 30.59
C ARG A 231 2.70 -9.19 31.17
N ASN A 232 3.25 -8.95 32.36
CA ASN A 232 3.89 -9.96 33.18
C ASN A 232 2.92 -11.14 33.32
N PHE A 233 3.36 -12.32 32.88
CA PHE A 233 2.84 -13.57 33.39
C PHE A 233 3.75 -13.96 34.55
N TYR A 234 3.14 -14.03 35.73
CA TYR A 234 3.67 -14.81 36.86
C TYR A 234 3.58 -16.30 36.52
#